data_AF-A0A355A2U2-F1
#
_entry.id   AF-A0A355A2U2-F1
#
_cell.length_a   1.000
_cell.length_b   1.000
_cell.length_c   1.000
_cell.angle_alpha   90.00
_cell.angle_beta   90.00
_cell.angle_gamma   90.00
#
_symmetry.space_group_name_H-M   'P 1'
#
loop_
_entity.id
_entity.type
_entity.pdbx_description
1 polymer ?
#
loop_
_entity_poly.entity_id
_entity_poly.type
_entity_poly.pdbx_seq_one_letter_code
_entity_poly.pdbx_strand_id
1 'polypeptide(L)'
;MKLVGITACPTGIAHTYMAAEALEEAAAELGYNIKVETQGSMGIENELTEAEIASADAIILAVDMSISGEDRFWGKPVLKCGVSEAIKNPTALILQAVKLVEKEGDDLEENFSGDNPHEEKKEKKRRLFGWLNQK
;
A
#
# COMPACT_ATOMS: atom_id res chain seq x y z
N MET A 1 -4.37 -1.79 13.37
CA MET A 1 -3.36 -1.60 12.32
C MET A 1 -2.77 -0.22 12.46
N LYS A 2 -1.45 -0.11 12.32
CA LYS A 2 -0.70 1.14 12.29
C LYS A 2 -0.32 1.44 10.85
N LEU A 3 -0.74 2.58 10.36
CA LEU A 3 -0.44 3.06 9.03
C LEU A 3 0.44 4.30 9.16
N VAL A 4 1.25 4.55 8.14
CA VAL A 4 1.86 5.86 7.95
C VAL A 4 1.67 6.30 6.51
N GLY A 5 1.76 7.59 6.23
CA GLY A 5 1.63 8.08 4.88
C GLY A 5 2.38 9.36 4.59
N ILE A 6 2.52 9.66 3.30
CA ILE A 6 3.00 10.94 2.80
C ILE A 6 1.96 11.54 1.87
N THR A 7 1.65 12.82 2.06
CA THR A 7 0.91 13.62 1.08
C THR A 7 1.81 14.68 0.46
N ALA A 8 1.72 14.88 -0.85
CA ALA A 8 2.47 15.93 -1.55
C ALA A 8 1.78 16.40 -2.83
N CYS A 9 1.45 17.69 -2.91
CA CYS A 9 0.78 18.27 -4.08
C CYS A 9 1.53 19.51 -4.61
N PRO A 10 1.87 19.58 -5.91
CA PRO A 10 2.57 20.73 -6.47
C PRO A 10 1.70 21.98 -6.58
N THR A 11 0.36 21.83 -6.58
CA THR A 11 -0.59 22.94 -6.74
C THR A 11 -0.81 23.74 -5.45
N GLY A 12 -0.30 23.29 -4.31
CA GLY A 12 -0.28 24.06 -3.07
C GLY A 12 -0.48 23.22 -1.80
N ILE A 13 -0.37 23.90 -0.65
CA ILE A 13 -0.47 23.28 0.68
C ILE A 13 -1.88 22.79 1.01
N ALA A 14 -2.92 23.39 0.42
CA ALA A 14 -4.32 23.07 0.75
C ALA A 14 -4.66 21.61 0.46
N HIS A 15 -4.41 21.13 -0.77
CA HIS A 15 -4.69 19.74 -1.11
C HIS A 15 -3.81 18.76 -0.34
N THR A 16 -2.58 19.16 0.00
CA THR A 16 -1.66 18.34 0.81
C THR A 16 -2.23 18.11 2.20
N TYR A 17 -2.70 19.15 2.88
CA TYR A 17 -3.33 19.03 4.20
C TYR A 17 -4.72 18.38 4.13
N MET A 18 -5.55 18.74 3.15
CA MET A 18 -6.86 18.10 2.96
C MET A 18 -6.75 16.59 2.77
N ALA A 19 -5.75 16.12 2.01
CA ALA A 19 -5.52 14.70 1.84
C ALA A 19 -5.04 14.04 3.14
N ALA A 20 -4.19 14.73 3.91
CA ALA A 20 -3.71 14.20 5.19
C ALA A 20 -4.85 14.05 6.20
N GLU A 21 -5.64 15.11 6.39
CA GLU A 21 -6.81 15.13 7.26
C GLU A 21 -7.84 14.07 6.85
N ALA A 22 -8.16 13.97 5.54
CA ALA A 22 -9.10 12.97 5.04
C ALA A 22 -8.65 11.53 5.33
N LEU A 23 -7.34 11.24 5.21
CA LEU A 23 -6.78 9.93 5.55
C LEU A 23 -6.81 9.67 7.07
N GLU A 24 -6.51 10.67 7.87
CA GLU A 24 -6.55 10.60 9.34
C GLU A 24 -7.97 10.35 9.86
N GLU A 25 -8.96 11.09 9.37
CA GLU A 25 -10.37 10.91 9.69
C GLU A 25 -10.86 9.51 9.29
N ALA A 26 -10.59 9.09 8.05
CA ALA A 26 -11.04 7.78 7.57
C ALA A 26 -10.37 6.62 8.32
N ALA A 27 -9.10 6.75 8.70
CA ALA A 27 -8.44 5.75 9.53
C ALA A 27 -9.08 5.69 10.93
N ALA A 28 -9.36 6.84 11.54
CA ALA A 28 -9.99 6.92 12.84
C ALA A 28 -11.42 6.32 12.84
N GLU A 29 -12.21 6.58 11.80
CA GLU A 29 -13.54 5.99 11.60
C GLU A 29 -13.51 4.46 11.52
N LEU A 30 -12.45 3.90 10.93
CA LEU A 30 -12.24 2.46 10.80
C LEU A 30 -11.52 1.84 12.02
N GLY A 31 -11.14 2.63 13.03
CA GLY A 31 -10.44 2.15 14.22
C GLY A 31 -8.95 1.86 14.00
N TYR A 32 -8.35 2.44 12.95
CA TYR A 32 -6.93 2.35 12.66
C TYR A 32 -6.21 3.63 13.11
N ASN A 33 -4.90 3.51 13.32
CA ASN A 33 -4.06 4.66 13.62
C ASN A 33 -3.21 4.97 12.38
N ILE A 34 -3.19 6.23 11.95
CA ILE A 34 -2.33 6.70 10.87
C ILE A 34 -1.61 7.97 11.31
N LYS A 35 -0.34 8.10 10.90
CA LYS A 35 0.40 9.35 10.93
C LYS A 35 0.75 9.76 9.51
N VAL A 36 0.46 11.01 9.14
CA VAL A 36 0.71 11.52 7.79
C VAL A 36 1.76 12.62 7.82
N GLU A 37 2.88 12.40 7.11
CA GLU A 37 3.88 13.42 6.80
C GLU A 37 3.42 14.21 5.56
N THR A 38 3.61 15.52 5.60
CA THR A 38 3.20 16.40 4.51
C THR A 38 4.43 17.02 3.88
N GLN A 39 4.55 16.95 2.56
CA GLN A 39 5.66 17.54 1.81
C GLN A 39 5.12 18.55 0.80
N GLY A 40 5.52 19.82 0.95
CA GLY A 40 5.06 20.90 0.10
C GLY A 40 6.07 22.03 -0.04
N SER A 41 5.60 23.18 -0.52
CA SER A 41 6.45 24.37 -0.71
C SER A 41 7.03 24.95 0.58
N MET A 42 6.45 24.63 1.74
CA MET A 42 6.95 25.01 3.06
C MET A 42 7.98 24.03 3.64
N GLY A 43 8.28 22.94 2.92
CA GLY A 43 9.16 21.87 3.37
C GLY A 43 8.37 20.64 3.82
N ILE A 44 9.00 19.86 4.70
CA ILE A 44 8.44 18.64 5.30
C ILE A 44 7.88 19.00 6.67
N GLU A 45 6.63 18.62 6.93
CA GLU A 45 5.99 18.73 8.23
C GLU A 45 5.45 17.36 8.69
N ASN A 46 5.28 17.19 10.00
CA ASN A 46 4.90 15.92 10.61
C ASN A 46 5.78 14.74 10.19
N GLU A 47 7.08 15.01 10.00
CA GLU A 47 8.05 14.04 9.49
C GLU A 47 7.98 12.70 10.24
N LEU A 48 7.95 11.62 9.45
CA LEU A 48 7.93 10.26 9.96
C LEU A 48 9.32 9.89 10.48
N THR A 49 9.34 9.45 11.74
CA THR A 49 10.54 8.88 12.35
C THR A 49 10.76 7.45 11.87
N GLU A 50 12.01 6.98 11.90
CA GLU A 50 12.34 5.59 11.58
C GLU A 50 11.55 4.59 12.44
N ALA A 51 11.31 4.92 13.71
CA ALA A 51 10.55 4.08 14.62
C ALA A 51 9.08 3.96 14.20
N GLU A 52 8.47 5.04 13.72
CA GLU A 52 7.09 5.03 13.22
C GLU A 52 6.98 4.19 11.95
N ILE A 53 7.91 4.37 11.01
CA ILE A 53 7.98 3.60 9.76
C ILE A 53 8.21 2.11 10.04
N ALA A 54 9.12 1.78 10.95
CA ALA A 54 9.40 0.40 11.34
C ALA A 54 8.17 -0.27 11.96
N SER A 55 7.41 0.47 12.77
CA SER A 55 6.19 -0.02 13.44
C SER A 55 4.94 -0.02 12.55
N ALA A 56 5.01 0.55 11.35
CA ALA A 56 3.88 0.62 10.42
C ALA A 56 3.66 -0.73 9.73
N ASP A 57 2.40 -1.12 9.63
CA ASP A 57 1.95 -2.32 8.92
C ASP A 57 1.87 -2.05 7.40
N ALA A 58 1.42 -0.86 7.00
CA ALA A 58 1.43 -0.42 5.60
C ALA A 58 1.64 1.09 5.46
N ILE A 59 2.06 1.50 4.27
CA ILE A 59 2.39 2.87 3.89
C ILE A 59 1.42 3.37 2.81
N ILE A 60 0.92 4.59 2.93
CA ILE A 60 0.10 5.25 1.89
C ILE A 60 0.85 6.47 1.35
N LEU A 61 1.19 6.46 0.06
CA LEU A 61 1.82 7.57 -0.64
C LEU A 61 0.79 8.23 -1.56
N ALA A 62 0.17 9.31 -1.07
CA ALA A 62 -0.78 10.13 -1.79
C ALA A 62 -0.06 11.34 -2.39
N VAL A 63 0.60 11.16 -3.53
CA VAL A 63 1.58 12.12 -4.06
C VAL A 63 1.35 12.40 -5.54
N ASP A 64 1.34 13.70 -5.89
CA ASP A 64 1.25 14.18 -7.28
C ASP A 64 2.59 14.77 -7.77
N MET A 65 3.66 14.59 -6.99
CA MET A 65 5.03 15.00 -7.32
C MET A 65 6.05 14.06 -6.68
N SER A 66 7.31 14.18 -7.09
CA SER A 66 8.42 13.47 -6.44
C SER A 66 8.58 13.95 -4.99
N ILE A 67 8.75 12.98 -4.09
CA ILE A 67 8.92 13.21 -2.65
C ILE A 67 10.33 12.81 -2.20
N SER A 68 10.74 13.34 -1.05
CA SER A 68 12.00 12.98 -0.40
C SER A 68 11.83 11.78 0.52
N GLY A 69 12.84 10.92 0.59
CA GLY A 69 12.90 9.82 1.56
C GLY A 69 11.95 8.66 1.28
N GLU A 70 11.58 8.42 0.02
CA GLU A 70 10.75 7.28 -0.40
C GLU A 70 11.46 5.93 -0.14
N ASP A 71 12.79 5.92 -0.18
CA ASP A 71 13.66 4.77 0.10
C ASP A 71 13.49 4.22 1.52
N ARG A 72 13.04 5.04 2.47
CA ARG A 72 12.76 4.63 3.86
C ARG A 72 11.65 3.58 3.96
N PHE A 73 10.83 3.41 2.92
CA PHE A 73 9.68 2.49 2.89
C PHE A 73 9.98 1.15 2.21
N TRP A 74 11.24 0.86 1.85
CA TRP A 74 11.60 -0.38 1.16
C TRP A 74 11.20 -1.60 1.99
N GLY A 75 10.47 -2.53 1.36
CA GLY A 75 10.14 -3.83 1.97
C GLY A 75 8.93 -3.78 2.89
N LYS A 76 8.20 -2.66 2.91
CA LYS A 76 6.87 -2.53 3.50
C LYS A 76 5.80 -2.57 2.40
N PRO A 77 4.56 -2.99 2.72
CA PRO A 77 3.41 -2.76 1.86
C PRO A 77 3.21 -1.28 1.59
N VAL A 78 3.30 -0.88 0.32
CA VAL A 78 3.13 0.52 -0.10
C VAL A 78 1.95 0.62 -1.06
N LEU A 79 0.95 1.42 -0.70
CA LEU A 79 -0.12 1.86 -1.59
C LEU A 79 0.22 3.24 -2.14
N LYS A 80 0.29 3.38 -3.47
CA LYS A 80 0.50 4.67 -4.14
C LYS A 80 -0.80 5.14 -4.79
N CYS A 81 -1.15 6.41 -4.58
CA CYS A 81 -2.33 7.04 -5.18
C CYS A 81 -2.08 8.55 -5.41
N GLY A 82 -3.01 9.21 -6.10
CA GLY A 82 -2.97 10.67 -6.26
C GLY A 82 -3.57 11.41 -5.07
N VAL A 83 -3.20 12.68 -4.87
CA VAL A 83 -3.71 13.51 -3.77
C VAL A 83 -5.23 13.70 -3.90
N SER A 84 -5.73 13.92 -5.11
CA SER A 84 -7.18 14.04 -5.33
C SER A 84 -7.94 12.77 -4.98
N GLU A 85 -7.32 11.60 -5.07
CA GLU A 85 -7.97 10.34 -4.71
C GLU A 85 -8.04 10.19 -3.18
N ALA A 86 -6.98 10.59 -2.48
CA ALA A 86 -6.95 10.64 -1.02
C ALA A 86 -8.04 11.55 -0.43
N ILE A 87 -8.34 12.67 -1.09
CA ILE A 87 -9.43 13.55 -0.66
C ILE A 87 -10.81 12.95 -0.95
N LYS A 88 -10.99 12.31 -2.11
CA LYS A 88 -12.32 11.86 -2.57
C LYS A 88 -12.74 10.51 -1.98
N ASN A 89 -11.79 9.60 -1.79
CA ASN A 89 -12.06 8.21 -1.40
C ASN A 89 -11.09 7.71 -0.30
N PRO A 90 -10.89 8.45 0.81
CA PRO A 90 -9.89 8.09 1.82
C PRO A 90 -10.16 6.72 2.44
N THR A 91 -11.40 6.42 2.80
CA THR A 91 -11.81 5.12 3.37
C THR A 91 -11.45 3.94 2.47
N ALA A 92 -11.62 4.10 1.14
CA ALA A 92 -11.28 3.05 0.19
C ALA A 92 -9.77 2.80 0.16
N LEU A 93 -8.95 3.84 0.25
CA LEU A 93 -7.50 3.73 0.28
C LEU A 93 -7.01 3.09 1.58
N ILE A 94 -7.58 3.45 2.73
CA ILE A 94 -7.27 2.80 4.00
C ILE A 94 -7.53 1.28 3.90
N LEU A 95 -8.71 0.89 3.40
CA LEU A 95 -9.05 -0.53 3.23
C LEU A 95 -8.16 -1.24 2.20
N GLN A 96 -7.71 -0.55 1.15
CA GLN A 96 -6.75 -1.12 0.20
C GLN A 96 -5.39 -1.34 0.85
N ALA A 97 -4.90 -0.39 1.64
CA ALA A 97 -3.64 -0.53 2.38
C ALA A 97 -3.70 -1.71 3.36
N VAL A 98 -4.80 -1.86 4.09
CA VAL A 98 -5.05 -3.01 4.99
C VAL A 98 -4.97 -4.34 4.23
N LYS A 99 -5.59 -4.43 3.05
CA LYS A 99 -5.56 -5.65 2.22
C LYS A 99 -4.16 -6.02 1.71
N LEU A 100 -3.26 -5.04 1.55
CA LEU A 100 -1.88 -5.35 1.15
C LEU A 100 -1.15 -6.11 2.25
N VAL A 101 -1.42 -5.78 3.53
CA VAL A 101 -0.86 -6.48 4.69
C VAL A 101 -1.37 -7.92 4.76
N GLU A 102 -2.66 -8.12 4.50
CA GLU A 102 -3.28 -9.46 4.53
C GLU A 102 -2.71 -10.40 3.46
N LYS A 103 -2.48 -9.89 2.24
CA LYS A 103 -1.91 -10.69 1.14
C LYS A 103 -0.47 -11.14 1.40
N GLU A 104 0.34 -10.29 2.01
CA GLU A 104 1.72 -10.66 2.36
C GLU A 104 1.76 -11.74 3.45
N GLY A 105 0.72 -11.82 4.29
CA GLY A 105 0.52 -12.92 5.23
C GLY A 105 0.16 -14.25 4.56
N ASP A 106 -0.67 -14.23 3.51
CA ASP A 106 -1.08 -15.44 2.77
C ASP A 106 0.07 -16.03 1.93
N ASP A 107 0.97 -15.20 1.38
CA ASP A 107 2.11 -15.66 0.59
C ASP A 107 3.20 -16.38 1.42
N LEU A 108 3.16 -16.25 2.76
CA LEU A 108 4.12 -16.90 3.67
C LEU A 108 3.68 -18.31 4.14
N GLU A 109 2.40 -18.70 4.00
CA GLU A 109 1.96 -20.06 4.31
C GLU A 109 2.27 -21.08 3.20
N GLU A 110 2.55 -20.65 1.95
CA GLU A 110 2.92 -21.59 0.87
C GLU A 110 4.40 -22.04 0.89
N ASN A 111 5.24 -21.54 1.81
CA ASN A 111 6.68 -21.88 1.83
C ASN A 111 7.17 -22.70 3.03
N PHE A 112 6.26 -23.26 3.84
CA PHE A 112 6.59 -24.30 4.82
C PHE A 112 5.63 -25.50 4.71
N SER A 113 5.63 -26.15 3.55
CA SER A 113 5.31 -27.58 3.47
C SER A 113 6.40 -28.30 2.68
N GLY A 114 7.20 -29.07 3.42
CA GLY A 114 7.75 -30.29 2.85
C GLY A 114 6.58 -31.17 2.36
N ASP A 115 6.85 -31.87 1.26
CA ASP A 115 5.99 -32.81 0.55
C ASP A 115 4.94 -32.19 -0.40
N ASN A 116 5.39 -32.12 -1.65
CA ASN A 116 4.75 -31.67 -2.88
C ASN A 116 3.71 -32.68 -3.42
N PRO A 117 2.46 -32.26 -3.75
CA PRO A 117 1.65 -33.02 -4.71
C PRO A 117 0.96 -32.17 -5.80
N HIS A 118 1.19 -30.86 -5.90
CA HIS A 118 0.40 -30.01 -6.82
C HIS A 118 1.02 -29.80 -8.23
N GLU A 119 1.91 -30.68 -8.66
CA GLU A 119 2.44 -30.67 -10.04
C GLU A 119 1.51 -31.39 -11.04
N GLU A 120 0.46 -32.08 -10.59
CA GLU A 120 -0.37 -32.91 -11.47
C GLU A 120 -1.37 -32.12 -12.36
N LYS A 121 -1.79 -30.92 -11.93
CA LYS A 121 -2.80 -30.14 -12.67
C LYS A 121 -2.23 -29.43 -13.91
N LYS A 122 -0.92 -29.13 -13.92
CA LYS A 122 -0.26 -28.44 -15.04
C LYS A 122 0.03 -29.39 -16.20
N GLU A 123 0.33 -30.67 -15.92
CA GLU A 123 0.65 -31.65 -16.96
C GLU A 123 -0.59 -32.19 -17.68
N LYS A 124 -1.70 -32.47 -16.97
CA LYS A 124 -2.97 -32.90 -17.60
C LYS A 124 -3.51 -31.84 -18.56
N LYS A 125 -3.38 -30.55 -18.23
CA LYS A 125 -3.81 -29.45 -19.11
C LYS A 125 -2.92 -29.31 -20.35
N ARG A 126 -1.60 -29.56 -20.23
CA ARG A 126 -0.66 -29.57 -21.38
C ARG A 126 -0.86 -30.77 -22.30
N ARG A 127 -1.13 -31.97 -21.76
CA ARG A 127 -1.41 -33.17 -22.56
C ARG A 127 -2.75 -33.08 -23.30
N LEU A 128 -3.77 -32.50 -22.69
CA LEU A 128 -5.08 -32.33 -23.33
C LEU A 128 -5.04 -31.29 -24.46
N PHE A 129 -4.30 -30.19 -24.29
CA PHE A 129 -4.18 -29.14 -25.30
C PHE A 129 -3.29 -29.55 -26.49
N GLY A 130 -2.31 -30.45 -26.28
CA GLY A 130 -1.46 -30.99 -27.34
C GLY A 130 -2.17 -31.93 -28.32
N TRP A 131 -3.22 -32.64 -27.88
CA TRP A 131 -4.00 -33.54 -28.75
C TRP A 131 -4.95 -32.80 -29.70
N LEU A 132 -5.48 -31.65 -29.28
CA LEU A 132 -6.47 -30.90 -30.05
C LEU A 132 -5.91 -30.11 -31.25
N ASN A 133 -4.60 -29.84 -31.30
CA ASN A 133 -3.98 -29.03 -32.36
C ASN A 133 -3.29 -29.85 -33.46
N GLN A 134 -3.53 -31.16 -33.53
CA GLN A 134 -2.93 -32.06 -34.53
C GLN A 134 -3.98 -32.86 -35.32
N LYS A 135 -5.19 -32.30 -35.47
CA LYS A 135 -6.20 -32.76 -36.45
C LYS A 135 -6.57 -31.64 -37.39
#